data_AF-A0AAD1W6I6-F1
#
_entry.id   AF-A0AAD1W6I6-F1
#
_cell.length_a   1.000
_cell.length_b   1.000
_cell.length_c   1.000
_cell.angle_alpha   90.00
_cell.angle_beta   90.00
_cell.angle_gamma   90.00
#
_symmetry.space_group_name_H-M   'P 1'
#
loop_
_entity.id
_entity.type
_entity.pdbx_description
1 polymer ?
#
loop_
_entity_poly.entity_id
_entity_poly.type
_entity_poly.pdbx_seq_one_letter_code
_entity_poly.pdbx_strand_id
1 'polypeptide(L)'
;ALTPAPTPERASDEGVHKWSHISNIQCLDPKCKQASVQKELNSLASELAARQEESEHSHKRLIEISREFKKNVPEEIREIVAPVLKSFQAE
;
A
#
# COMPACT_ATOMS: atom_id res chain seq x y z
N ALA A 1 -4.30 59.61 -11.39
CA ALA A 1 -3.52 58.86 -12.40
C ALA A 1 -2.76 57.76 -11.67
N LEU A 2 -2.87 56.53 -12.16
CA LEU A 2 -2.44 55.28 -11.51
C LEU A 2 -0.91 55.22 -11.36
N THR A 3 -0.43 54.75 -10.22
CA THR A 3 0.98 54.41 -9.98
C THR A 3 1.39 53.20 -10.82
N PRO A 4 2.58 53.17 -11.45
CA PRO A 4 3.03 52.03 -12.24
C PRO A 4 3.45 50.84 -11.36
N ALA A 5 3.14 49.64 -11.83
CA ALA A 5 3.49 48.36 -11.20
C ALA A 5 5.00 48.08 -11.29
N PRO A 6 5.61 47.43 -10.27
CA PRO A 6 7.02 47.06 -10.33
C PRO A 6 7.26 45.89 -11.30
N THR A 7 8.28 46.03 -12.15
CA THR A 7 8.77 45.06 -13.14
C THR A 7 9.51 43.91 -12.44
N PRO A 8 9.48 42.66 -12.95
CA PRO A 8 10.19 41.54 -12.31
C PRO A 8 11.70 41.67 -12.54
N GLU A 9 12.42 42.05 -11.49
CA GLU A 9 13.88 42.15 -11.51
C GLU A 9 14.50 40.74 -11.47
N ARG A 10 15.11 40.39 -12.61
CA ARG A 10 16.16 39.39 -12.87
C ARG A 10 16.74 38.74 -11.60
N ALA A 11 16.24 37.56 -11.22
CA ALA A 11 16.84 36.73 -10.18
C ALA A 11 18.22 36.25 -10.67
N SER A 12 19.28 36.65 -9.96
CA SER A 12 20.66 36.25 -10.23
C SER A 12 20.86 34.76 -9.93
N ASP A 13 21.35 34.00 -10.91
CA ASP A 13 21.58 32.53 -10.88
C ASP A 13 22.50 32.04 -9.74
N GLU A 14 23.22 32.93 -9.05
CA GLU A 14 24.11 32.58 -7.93
C GLU A 14 23.36 32.03 -6.69
N GLY A 15 22.04 32.22 -6.63
CA GLY A 15 21.22 31.69 -5.54
C GLY A 15 21.05 30.17 -5.60
N VAL A 16 20.94 29.58 -6.78
CA VAL A 16 20.51 28.18 -6.96
C VAL A 16 21.56 27.17 -6.46
N HIS A 17 22.85 27.50 -6.61
CA HIS A 17 23.93 26.60 -6.19
C HIS A 17 24.11 26.51 -4.65
N LYS A 18 23.72 27.55 -3.89
CA LYS A 18 23.82 27.56 -2.42
C LYS A 18 22.76 26.68 -1.74
N TRP A 19 21.64 26.40 -2.40
CA TRP A 19 20.59 25.52 -1.87
C TRP A 19 20.89 24.03 -2.07
N SER A 20 21.88 23.66 -2.90
CA SER A 20 22.22 22.25 -3.13
C SER A 20 22.83 21.56 -1.90
N HIS A 21 23.59 22.31 -1.08
CA HIS A 21 24.20 21.81 0.17
C HIS A 21 23.16 21.69 1.31
N ILE A 22 21.95 22.24 1.12
CA ILE A 22 20.86 22.21 2.10
C ILE A 22 20.00 20.95 1.88
N SER A 23 20.61 19.83 1.45
CA SER A 23 19.92 18.55 1.28
C SER A 23 19.60 17.84 2.61
N ASN A 24 19.85 18.47 3.76
CA ASN A 24 19.63 17.84 5.06
C ASN A 24 19.00 18.78 6.11
N ILE A 25 18.23 19.79 5.69
CA ILE A 25 17.35 20.49 6.64
C ILE A 25 16.18 19.56 6.95
N GLN A 26 16.23 18.95 8.13
CA GLN A 26 15.03 18.44 8.78
C GLN A 26 14.04 19.60 8.92
N CYS A 27 12.89 19.47 8.26
CA CYS A 27 11.81 20.43 8.38
C CYS A 27 11.38 20.53 9.86
N LEU A 28 11.71 21.64 10.50
CA LEU A 28 11.34 21.95 11.89
C LEU A 28 9.87 22.43 11.99
N ASP A 29 9.20 22.66 10.86
CA ASP A 29 7.79 23.04 10.80
C ASP A 29 6.87 21.88 11.26
N PRO A 30 5.99 22.10 12.27
CA PRO A 30 5.03 21.10 12.73
C PRO A 30 4.11 20.56 11.63
N LYS A 31 3.82 21.38 10.62
CA LYS A 31 3.02 20.99 9.43
C LYS A 31 3.74 19.99 8.52
N CYS A 32 5.08 20.03 8.47
CA CYS A 32 5.85 19.11 7.63
C CYS A 32 5.96 17.72 8.30
N LYS A 33 6.04 17.67 9.64
CA LYS A 33 5.94 16.42 10.42
C LYS A 33 4.57 15.75 10.28
N GLN A 34 3.49 16.53 10.20
CA GLN A 34 2.15 15.98 9.95
C GLN A 34 2.03 15.36 8.54
N ALA A 35 2.68 15.96 7.54
CA ALA A 35 2.66 15.47 6.16
C ALA A 35 3.42 14.14 5.99
N SER A 36 4.51 13.90 6.72
CA SER A 36 5.22 12.60 6.66
C SER A 36 4.40 11.49 7.30
N VAL A 37 3.83 11.73 8.49
CA VAL A 37 2.97 10.76 9.18
C VAL A 37 1.73 10.45 8.35
N GLN A 38 1.13 11.45 7.70
CA GLN A 38 -0.03 11.23 6.82
C GLN A 38 0.30 10.37 5.60
N LYS A 39 1.51 10.52 5.03
CA LYS A 39 1.98 9.69 3.91
C LYS A 39 2.24 8.26 4.34
N GLU A 40 2.90 8.06 5.47
CA GLU A 40 3.15 6.74 6.04
C GLU A 40 1.83 6.02 6.35
N LEU A 41 0.88 6.71 6.97
CA LEU A 41 -0.46 6.16 7.23
C LEU A 41 -1.21 5.81 5.95
N ASN A 42 -1.14 6.66 4.92
CA ASN A 42 -1.78 6.36 3.64
C ASN A 42 -1.15 5.12 2.99
N SER A 43 0.18 5.02 3.00
CA SER A 43 0.91 3.85 2.49
C SER A 43 0.51 2.56 3.21
N LEU A 44 0.45 2.58 4.55
CA LEU A 44 0.03 1.42 5.34
C LEU A 44 -1.44 1.07 5.12
N ALA A 45 -2.31 2.08 4.97
CA ALA A 45 -3.71 1.85 4.65
C ALA A 45 -3.88 1.19 3.26
N SER A 46 -3.13 1.65 2.26
CA SER A 46 -3.11 1.03 0.93
C SER A 46 -2.55 -0.39 0.95
N GLU A 47 -1.47 -0.64 1.69
CA GLU A 47 -0.92 -1.99 1.85
C GLU A 47 -1.94 -2.93 2.52
N LEU A 48 -2.58 -2.48 3.61
CA LEU A 48 -3.58 -3.29 4.30
C LEU A 48 -4.80 -3.57 3.42
N ALA A 49 -5.25 -2.57 2.64
CA ALA A 49 -6.33 -2.76 1.68
C ALA A 49 -5.97 -3.80 0.61
N ALA A 50 -4.76 -3.75 0.07
CA ALA A 50 -4.28 -4.74 -0.90
C ALA A 50 -4.22 -6.16 -0.29
N ARG A 51 -3.73 -6.29 0.95
CA ARG A 51 -3.70 -7.58 1.66
C ARG A 51 -5.10 -8.12 1.96
N GLN A 52 -6.05 -7.23 2.26
CA GLN A 52 -7.44 -7.60 2.48
C GLN A 52 -8.09 -8.12 1.19
N GLU A 53 -7.89 -7.42 0.07
CA GLU A 53 -8.36 -7.85 -1.25
C GLU A 53 -7.79 -9.23 -1.64
N GLU A 54 -6.50 -9.44 -1.42
CA GLU A 54 -5.85 -10.74 -1.68
C GLU A 54 -6.46 -11.86 -0.82
N SER A 55 -6.71 -11.60 0.46
CA SER A 55 -7.37 -12.55 1.35
C SER A 55 -8.78 -12.90 0.87
N GLU A 56 -9.55 -11.91 0.43
CA GLU A 56 -10.91 -12.12 -0.12
C GLU A 56 -10.88 -12.92 -1.42
N HIS A 57 -9.92 -12.62 -2.30
CA HIS A 57 -9.71 -13.34 -3.54
C HIS A 57 -9.36 -14.82 -3.27
N SER A 58 -8.39 -15.05 -2.37
CA SER A 58 -7.99 -16.40 -1.95
C SER A 58 -9.17 -17.16 -1.33
N HIS A 59 -9.95 -16.52 -0.47
CA HIS A 59 -11.14 -17.14 0.14
C HIS A 59 -12.19 -17.55 -0.90
N LYS A 60 -12.49 -16.68 -1.87
CA LYS A 60 -13.41 -17.01 -2.98
C LYS A 60 -12.89 -18.23 -3.77
N ARG A 61 -11.60 -18.24 -4.09
CA ARG A 61 -10.95 -19.36 -4.79
C ARG A 61 -11.01 -20.66 -3.99
N LEU A 62 -10.77 -20.61 -2.67
CA LEU A 62 -10.86 -21.79 -1.80
C LEU A 62 -12.28 -22.37 -1.77
N ILE A 63 -13.32 -21.52 -1.71
CA ILE A 63 -14.71 -21.97 -1.78
C ILE A 63 -14.98 -22.67 -3.11
N GLU A 64 -14.51 -22.10 -4.22
CA GLU A 64 -14.68 -22.70 -5.55
C GLU A 64 -14.00 -24.07 -5.65
N ILE A 65 -12.74 -24.16 -5.22
CA ILE A 65 -11.99 -25.43 -5.18
C ILE A 65 -12.69 -26.46 -4.27
N SER A 66 -13.20 -26.04 -3.12
CA SER A 66 -13.95 -26.91 -2.20
C SER A 66 -15.24 -27.45 -2.85
N ARG A 67 -15.97 -26.60 -3.56
CA ARG A 67 -17.18 -27.00 -4.31
C ARG A 67 -16.82 -27.97 -5.43
N GLU A 68 -15.76 -27.69 -6.18
CA GLU A 68 -15.30 -28.54 -7.28
C GLU A 68 -14.84 -29.91 -6.78
N PHE A 69 -14.09 -29.95 -5.68
CA PHE A 69 -13.68 -31.19 -5.02
C PHE A 69 -14.90 -32.03 -4.61
N LYS A 70 -15.92 -31.40 -4.01
CA LYS A 70 -17.18 -32.09 -3.66
C LYS A 70 -17.99 -32.56 -4.88
N LYS A 71 -17.85 -31.90 -6.02
CA LYS A 71 -18.60 -32.26 -7.23
C LYS A 71 -17.92 -33.35 -8.06
N ASN A 72 -16.61 -33.25 -8.23
CA ASN A 72 -15.85 -34.05 -9.19
C ASN A 72 -15.18 -35.28 -8.56
N VAL A 73 -14.96 -35.30 -7.25
CA VAL A 73 -14.31 -36.43 -6.57
C VAL A 73 -15.37 -37.46 -6.13
N PRO A 74 -15.22 -38.75 -6.46
CA PRO A 74 -16.11 -39.80 -5.95
C PRO A 74 -16.06 -39.90 -4.43
N GLU A 75 -17.17 -40.34 -3.81
CA GLU A 75 -17.27 -40.47 -2.34
C GLU A 75 -16.17 -41.35 -1.75
N GLU A 76 -15.83 -42.45 -2.44
CA GLU A 76 -14.79 -43.39 -2.02
C GLU A 76 -13.40 -42.74 -1.88
N ILE A 77 -13.07 -41.80 -2.77
CA ILE A 77 -11.80 -41.05 -2.70
C ILE A 77 -11.85 -39.99 -1.59
N ARG A 78 -13.01 -39.36 -1.35
CA ARG A 78 -13.16 -38.38 -0.25
C ARG A 78 -12.92 -39.02 1.12
N GLU A 79 -13.43 -40.22 1.33
CA GLU A 79 -13.24 -40.98 2.57
C GLU A 79 -11.76 -41.28 2.84
N ILE A 80 -10.98 -41.57 1.79
CA ILE A 80 -9.53 -41.83 1.91
C ILE A 80 -8.74 -40.55 2.20
N VAL A 81 -9.14 -39.43 1.61
CA VAL A 81 -8.42 -38.14 1.71
C VAL A 81 -8.82 -37.36 2.98
N ALA A 82 -10.00 -37.60 3.55
CA ALA A 82 -10.49 -36.89 4.73
C ALA A 82 -9.57 -36.98 5.98
N PRO A 83 -9.00 -38.14 6.35
CA PRO A 83 -8.03 -38.22 7.45
C PRO A 83 -6.77 -37.39 7.20
N VAL A 84 -6.29 -37.37 5.96
CA VAL A 84 -5.10 -36.62 5.54
C VAL A 84 -5.36 -35.11 5.58
N LEU A 85 -6.52 -34.65 5.12
CA LEU A 85 -6.90 -33.24 5.25
C LEU A 85 -7.07 -32.82 6.70
N LYS A 86 -7.58 -33.70 7.56
CA LYS A 86 -7.69 -33.44 9.00
C LYS A 86 -6.34 -33.33 9.68
N SER A 87 -5.34 -34.14 9.31
CA SER A 87 -3.98 -34.01 9.88
C SER A 87 -3.34 -32.68 9.52
N PHE A 88 -3.53 -32.18 8.29
CA PHE A 88 -3.02 -30.86 7.89
C PHE A 88 -3.75 -29.66 8.51
N GLN A 89 -4.97 -29.87 9.03
CA GLN A 89 -5.73 -28.83 9.72
C GLN A 89 -5.43 -28.75 11.22
N ALA A 90 -4.80 -29.79 11.77
CA ALA A 90 -4.43 -29.89 13.18
C ALA A 90 -2.99 -29.42 13.47
N GLU A 91 -2.15 -29.33 12.43
CA GLU A 91 -0.83 -28.68 12.45
C GLU A 91 -0.94 -27.15 12.29
#